data_AF-A0A176W4C1-F1
#
_entry.id   AF-A0A176W4C1-F1
#
_cell.length_a   1.000
_cell.length_b   1.000
_cell.length_c   1.000
_cell.angle_alpha   90.00
_cell.angle_beta   90.00
_cell.angle_gamma   90.00
#
_symmetry.space_group_name_H-M   'P 1'
#
loop_
_entity.id
_entity.type
_entity.pdbx_description
1 polymer ?
#
loop_
_entity_poly.entity_id
_entity_poly.type
_entity_poly.pdbx_seq_one_letter_code
_entity_poly.pdbx_strand_id
1 'polypeptide(L)'
;MATFPGAIERLVGLLSDDVDENVQAQAARALANLSVVKQNAVRMATYEEIVARLVAFLSTDVCEEVQTQVATAFANLAAVDENKWHMAEYPGSIGRLVDLMSIGVPERVQRPATRAFASLSSFRENKVMMASYPGALDRLVDLLHEDVGEGVQMYARKALSRLSGNEVRLRWTTLYTELKFLASMA
;
A
#
# COMPACT_ATOMS: atom_id res chain seq x y z
N MET A 1 -16.56 21.21 -12.67
CA MET A 1 -15.52 20.16 -12.62
C MET A 1 -14.77 20.23 -13.93
N ALA A 2 -13.48 20.58 -13.91
CA ALA A 2 -12.68 20.55 -15.11
C ALA A 2 -12.38 19.08 -15.46
N THR A 3 -13.19 18.49 -16.33
CA THR A 3 -12.81 17.26 -17.02
C THR A 3 -11.78 17.67 -18.06
N PHE A 4 -10.50 17.45 -17.78
CA PHE A 4 -9.44 17.50 -18.78
C PHE A 4 -9.31 16.10 -19.38
N PRO A 5 -9.96 15.78 -20.50
CA PRO A 5 -9.91 14.44 -21.08
C PRO A 5 -8.47 14.16 -21.51
N GLY A 6 -7.90 13.00 -21.16
CA GLY A 6 -6.53 12.64 -21.54
C GLY A 6 -5.44 13.15 -20.59
N ALA A 7 -5.75 13.99 -19.59
CA ALA A 7 -4.72 14.51 -18.69
C ALA A 7 -4.15 13.43 -17.76
N ILE A 8 -5.01 12.55 -17.25
CA ILE A 8 -4.60 11.48 -16.35
C ILE A 8 -3.79 10.43 -17.12
N GLU A 9 -4.25 10.07 -18.32
CA GLU A 9 -3.63 9.18 -19.28
C GLU A 9 -2.20 9.65 -19.61
N ARG A 10 -2.03 10.95 -19.89
CA ARG A 10 -0.70 11.53 -20.13
C ARG A 10 0.21 11.45 -18.90
N LEU A 11 -0.31 11.75 -17.70
CA LEU A 11 0.47 11.65 -16.46
C LEU A 11 0.90 10.21 -16.18
N VAL A 12 0.04 9.22 -16.48
CA VAL A 12 0.35 7.79 -16.34
C VAL A 12 1.42 7.36 -17.33
N GLY A 13 1.37 7.87 -18.58
CA GLY A 13 2.40 7.64 -19.59
C GLY A 13 3.78 8.20 -19.20
N LEU A 14 3.83 9.22 -18.34
CA LEU A 14 5.09 9.78 -17.83
C LEU A 14 5.72 8.95 -16.70
N LEU A 15 4.98 8.00 -16.11
CA LEU A 15 5.54 7.01 -15.21
C LEU A 15 6.04 5.83 -16.05
N SER A 16 7.22 5.96 -16.64
CA SER A 16 7.80 4.91 -17.47
C SER A 16 9.31 4.89 -17.30
N ASP A 17 9.92 3.71 -17.41
CA ASP A 17 11.34 3.49 -17.09
C ASP A 17 12.30 4.30 -17.99
N ASP A 18 11.81 4.77 -19.15
CA ASP A 18 12.52 5.62 -20.11
C ASP A 18 12.37 7.13 -19.86
N VAL A 19 11.63 7.53 -18.83
CA VAL A 19 11.39 8.93 -18.45
C VAL A 19 12.27 9.33 -17.27
N ASP A 20 12.84 10.54 -17.33
CA ASP A 20 13.65 11.12 -16.25
C ASP A 20 12.92 11.12 -14.90
N GLU A 21 13.63 10.74 -13.84
CA GLU A 21 13.06 10.61 -12.49
C GLU A 21 12.42 11.90 -11.97
N ASN A 22 12.94 13.07 -12.34
CA ASN A 22 12.32 14.33 -11.92
C ASN A 22 10.97 14.53 -12.59
N VAL A 23 10.85 14.17 -13.87
CA VAL A 23 9.59 14.23 -14.62
C VAL A 23 8.60 13.21 -14.06
N GLN A 24 9.06 11.99 -13.78
CA GLN A 24 8.25 10.97 -13.10
C GLN A 24 7.75 11.48 -11.74
N ALA A 25 8.62 12.11 -10.94
CA ALA A 25 8.26 12.65 -9.63
C ALA A 25 7.19 13.74 -9.74
N GLN A 26 7.30 14.64 -10.72
CA GLN A 26 6.27 15.65 -10.99
C GLN A 26 4.94 15.02 -11.42
N ALA A 27 5.00 14.02 -12.29
CA ALA A 27 3.80 13.30 -12.75
C ALA A 27 3.11 12.56 -11.59
N ALA A 28 3.88 11.82 -10.79
CA ALA A 28 3.39 11.13 -9.60
C ALA A 28 2.80 12.10 -8.58
N ARG A 29 3.45 13.26 -8.36
CA ARG A 29 2.93 14.32 -7.48
C ARG A 29 1.61 14.90 -7.98
N ALA A 30 1.47 15.10 -9.29
CA ALA A 30 0.21 15.55 -9.88
C ALA A 30 -0.90 14.51 -9.66
N LEU A 31 -0.62 13.22 -9.88
CA LEU A 31 -1.56 12.13 -9.61
C LEU A 31 -1.95 12.06 -8.12
N ALA A 32 -0.97 12.20 -7.21
CA ALA A 32 -1.20 12.24 -5.78
C ALA A 32 -2.13 13.40 -5.38
N ASN A 33 -1.90 14.59 -5.91
CA ASN A 33 -2.75 15.76 -5.66
C ASN A 33 -4.16 15.60 -6.21
N LEU A 34 -4.30 15.07 -7.44
CA LEU A 34 -5.60 14.84 -8.06
C LEU A 34 -6.44 13.82 -7.27
N SER A 35 -5.79 12.78 -6.74
CA SER A 35 -6.43 11.70 -5.97
C SER A 35 -6.93 12.12 -4.59
N VAL A 36 -6.59 13.31 -4.09
CA VAL A 36 -7.16 13.84 -2.83
C VAL A 36 -8.67 14.05 -2.96
N VAL A 37 -9.15 14.39 -4.16
CA VAL A 37 -10.57 14.56 -4.45
C VAL A 37 -11.22 13.19 -4.68
N LYS A 38 -12.20 12.82 -3.85
CA LYS A 38 -12.88 11.51 -3.90
C LYS A 38 -13.35 11.13 -5.32
N GLN A 39 -14.00 12.04 -6.04
CA GLN A 39 -14.50 11.77 -7.39
C GLN A 39 -13.37 11.45 -8.39
N ASN A 40 -12.22 12.09 -8.24
CA ASN A 40 -11.05 11.78 -9.06
C ASN A 40 -10.46 10.44 -8.67
N ALA A 41 -10.32 10.15 -7.37
CA ALA A 41 -9.82 8.87 -6.88
C ALA A 41 -10.67 7.69 -7.34
N VAL A 42 -12.01 7.82 -7.36
CA VAL A 42 -12.91 6.79 -7.92
C VAL A 42 -12.63 6.59 -9.39
N ARG A 43 -12.59 7.67 -10.19
CA ARG A 43 -12.30 7.60 -11.63
C ARG A 43 -10.94 7.00 -11.92
N MET A 44 -9.94 7.34 -11.12
CA MET A 44 -8.59 6.82 -11.27
C MET A 44 -8.54 5.32 -10.96
N ALA A 45 -9.21 4.86 -9.90
CA ALA A 45 -9.28 3.44 -9.56
C ALA A 45 -10.06 2.62 -10.59
N THR A 46 -11.00 3.21 -11.32
CA THR A 46 -11.70 2.53 -12.44
C THR A 46 -10.90 2.48 -13.73
N TYR A 47 -9.75 3.17 -13.81
CA TYR A 47 -8.89 3.15 -14.98
C TYR A 47 -7.69 2.22 -14.72
N GLU A 48 -7.82 1.00 -15.21
CA GLU A 48 -6.87 -0.12 -15.03
C GLU A 48 -5.41 0.26 -15.26
N GLU A 49 -5.12 1.08 -16.26
CA GLU A 49 -3.74 1.47 -16.60
C GLU A 49 -3.09 2.31 -15.50
N ILE A 50 -3.85 3.17 -14.82
CA ILE A 50 -3.31 3.91 -13.67
C ILE A 50 -2.98 2.94 -12.55
N VAL A 51 -3.91 2.02 -12.24
CA VAL A 51 -3.74 1.07 -11.15
C VAL A 51 -2.51 0.21 -11.42
N ALA A 52 -2.41 -0.35 -12.63
CA ALA A 52 -1.25 -1.10 -13.11
C ALA A 52 0.04 -0.32 -12.88
N ARG A 53 0.04 0.96 -13.28
CA ARG A 53 1.23 1.79 -13.21
C ARG A 53 1.62 2.17 -11.80
N LEU A 54 0.65 2.51 -10.95
CA LEU A 54 0.91 2.78 -9.53
C LEU A 54 1.48 1.54 -8.86
N VAL A 55 0.90 0.35 -9.10
CA VAL A 55 1.39 -0.90 -8.52
C VAL A 55 2.80 -1.24 -9.02
N ALA A 56 3.10 -1.03 -10.30
CA ALA A 56 4.45 -1.21 -10.84
C ALA A 56 5.48 -0.31 -10.16
N PHE A 57 5.12 0.95 -9.87
CA PHE A 57 6.00 1.93 -9.24
C PHE A 57 6.01 1.87 -7.69
N LEU A 58 5.20 1.02 -7.06
CA LEU A 58 5.34 0.64 -5.65
C LEU A 58 6.48 -0.39 -5.46
N SER A 59 7.63 -0.18 -6.11
CA SER A 59 8.79 -1.06 -6.04
C SER A 59 9.94 -0.36 -5.32
N THR A 60 10.74 -1.11 -4.55
CA THR A 60 11.93 -0.62 -3.86
C THR A 60 13.03 -0.13 -4.80
N ASP A 61 12.96 -0.48 -6.08
CA ASP A 61 13.93 -0.11 -7.10
C ASP A 61 13.63 1.26 -7.75
N VAL A 62 12.54 1.92 -7.35
CA VAL A 62 12.15 3.24 -7.84
C VAL A 62 12.76 4.32 -6.94
N CYS A 63 13.20 5.43 -7.55
CA CYS A 63 13.67 6.61 -6.84
C CYS A 63 12.68 7.03 -5.74
N GLU A 64 13.22 7.28 -4.55
CA GLU A 64 12.45 7.48 -3.32
C GLU A 64 11.44 8.64 -3.43
N GLU A 65 11.76 9.69 -4.21
CA GLU A 65 10.82 10.80 -4.45
C GLU A 65 9.61 10.37 -5.28
N VAL A 66 9.84 9.67 -6.40
CA VAL A 66 8.77 9.13 -7.25
C VAL A 66 7.92 8.15 -6.44
N GLN A 67 8.58 7.22 -5.75
CA GLN A 67 7.95 6.17 -4.94
C GLN A 67 7.08 6.76 -3.82
N THR A 68 7.55 7.82 -3.14
CA THR A 68 6.78 8.53 -2.11
C THR A 68 5.46 9.07 -2.68
N GLN A 69 5.52 9.69 -3.85
CA GLN A 69 4.33 10.28 -4.48
C GLN A 69 3.38 9.19 -5.02
N VAL A 70 3.92 8.12 -5.59
CA VAL A 70 3.13 6.96 -6.05
C VAL A 70 2.43 6.28 -4.87
N ALA A 71 3.14 6.01 -3.78
CA ALA A 71 2.55 5.48 -2.55
C ALA A 71 1.48 6.42 -1.97
N THR A 72 1.70 7.73 -2.04
CA THR A 72 0.71 8.72 -1.60
C THR A 72 -0.55 8.68 -2.45
N ALA A 73 -0.41 8.65 -3.78
CA ALA A 73 -1.52 8.50 -4.70
C ALA A 73 -2.28 7.19 -4.40
N PHE A 74 -1.59 6.05 -4.40
CA PHE A 74 -2.20 4.75 -4.11
C PHE A 74 -2.96 4.75 -2.77
N ALA A 75 -2.38 5.33 -1.72
CA ALA A 75 -3.02 5.42 -0.42
C ALA A 75 -4.25 6.35 -0.39
N ASN A 76 -4.32 7.37 -1.24
CA ASN A 76 -5.52 8.19 -1.43
C ASN A 76 -6.62 7.39 -2.14
N LEU A 77 -6.28 6.64 -3.19
CA LEU A 77 -7.22 5.76 -3.87
C LEU A 77 -7.77 4.71 -2.89
N ALA A 78 -6.91 4.05 -2.12
CA ALA A 78 -7.27 3.05 -1.12
C ALA A 78 -8.10 3.60 0.05
N ALA A 79 -8.08 4.91 0.31
CA ALA A 79 -8.87 5.53 1.37
C ALA A 79 -10.36 5.65 1.02
N VAL A 80 -10.70 5.52 -0.27
CA VAL A 80 -12.07 5.63 -0.78
C VAL A 80 -12.75 4.26 -0.73
N ASP A 81 -13.90 4.16 -0.06
CA ASP A 81 -14.61 2.90 0.17
C ASP A 81 -14.90 2.13 -1.13
N GLU A 82 -15.33 2.85 -2.17
CA GLU A 82 -15.66 2.30 -3.49
C GLU A 82 -14.45 1.63 -4.19
N ASN A 83 -13.23 2.03 -3.81
CA ASN A 83 -12.00 1.55 -4.44
C ASN A 83 -11.37 0.38 -3.68
N LYS A 84 -11.68 0.20 -2.39
CA LYS A 84 -10.92 -0.67 -1.48
C LYS A 84 -10.81 -2.10 -1.97
N TRP A 85 -11.91 -2.68 -2.42
CA TRP A 85 -11.91 -4.06 -2.91
C TRP A 85 -11.01 -4.22 -4.13
N HIS A 86 -11.27 -3.45 -5.19
CA HIS A 86 -10.54 -3.51 -6.44
C HIS A 86 -9.03 -3.25 -6.25
N MET A 87 -8.68 -2.26 -5.41
CA MET A 87 -7.28 -1.92 -5.14
C MET A 87 -6.52 -3.03 -4.39
N ALA A 88 -7.21 -3.77 -3.51
CA ALA A 88 -6.60 -4.89 -2.81
C ALA A 88 -6.50 -6.16 -3.68
N GLU A 89 -7.52 -6.39 -4.51
CA GLU A 89 -7.56 -7.52 -5.44
C GLU A 89 -6.55 -7.39 -6.59
N TYR A 90 -6.19 -6.16 -6.96
CA TYR A 90 -5.30 -5.92 -8.08
C TYR A 90 -3.97 -6.70 -7.95
N PRO A 91 -3.55 -7.47 -8.98
CA PRO A 91 -2.38 -8.33 -8.91
C PRO A 91 -1.12 -7.61 -8.42
N GLY A 92 -0.47 -8.18 -7.41
CA GLY A 92 0.77 -7.66 -6.84
C GLY A 92 0.60 -6.49 -5.86
N SER A 93 -0.57 -5.85 -5.78
CA SER A 93 -0.83 -4.70 -4.91
C SER A 93 -0.46 -4.94 -3.44
N ILE A 94 -0.99 -6.02 -2.86
CA ILE A 94 -0.71 -6.38 -1.45
C ILE A 94 0.78 -6.68 -1.24
N GLY A 95 1.41 -7.40 -2.17
CA GLY A 95 2.83 -7.74 -2.08
C GLY A 95 3.72 -6.52 -2.06
N ARG A 96 3.51 -5.60 -3.00
CA ARG A 96 4.24 -4.34 -3.05
C ARG A 96 4.08 -3.53 -1.77
N LEU A 97 2.87 -3.43 -1.23
CA LEU A 97 2.65 -2.74 0.05
C LEU A 97 3.39 -3.43 1.21
N VAL A 98 3.41 -4.77 1.25
CA VAL A 98 4.14 -5.53 2.28
C VAL A 98 5.65 -5.30 2.16
N ASP A 99 6.20 -5.27 0.95
CA ASP A 99 7.61 -4.95 0.72
C ASP A 99 7.95 -3.55 1.24
N LEU A 100 7.13 -2.54 0.92
CA LEU A 100 7.31 -1.16 1.36
C LEU A 100 7.06 -0.93 2.86
N MET A 101 6.45 -1.88 3.56
CA MET A 101 6.32 -1.86 5.02
C MET A 101 7.56 -2.45 5.73
N SER A 102 8.56 -2.94 4.99
CA SER A 102 9.76 -3.52 5.58
C SER A 102 10.61 -2.49 6.35
N ILE A 103 11.32 -2.95 7.38
CA ILE A 103 12.34 -2.16 8.08
C ILE A 103 13.43 -1.73 7.08
N GLY A 104 13.92 -0.50 7.22
CA GLY A 104 14.92 0.09 6.32
C GLY A 104 14.33 0.82 5.11
N VAL A 105 13.03 0.65 4.82
CA VAL A 105 12.34 1.52 3.85
C VAL A 105 12.21 2.92 4.46
N PRO A 106 12.57 3.99 3.72
CA PRO A 106 12.49 5.35 4.24
C PRO A 106 11.07 5.72 4.69
N GLU A 107 10.97 6.43 5.82
CA GLU A 107 9.67 6.73 6.45
C GLU A 107 8.71 7.46 5.50
N ARG A 108 9.22 8.34 4.63
CA ARG A 108 8.40 9.08 3.66
C ARG A 108 7.67 8.17 2.67
N VAL A 109 8.20 6.98 2.39
CA VAL A 109 7.58 5.94 1.56
C VAL A 109 6.78 4.96 2.42
N GLN A 110 7.37 4.51 3.52
CA GLN A 110 6.78 3.51 4.42
C GLN A 110 5.45 4.00 5.01
N ARG A 111 5.35 5.28 5.38
CA ARG A 111 4.13 5.88 5.95
C ARG A 111 2.93 5.83 5.01
N PRO A 112 2.98 6.35 3.77
CA PRO A 112 1.85 6.22 2.84
C PRO A 112 1.57 4.76 2.46
N ALA A 113 2.58 3.89 2.32
CA ALA A 113 2.36 2.47 2.06
C ALA A 113 1.57 1.79 3.21
N THR A 114 2.00 2.02 4.46
CA THR A 114 1.31 1.51 5.65
C THR A 114 -0.10 2.10 5.78
N ARG A 115 -0.28 3.37 5.42
CA ARG A 115 -1.61 4.00 5.33
C ARG A 115 -2.50 3.31 4.30
N ALA A 116 -1.99 3.02 3.10
CA ALA A 116 -2.74 2.29 2.08
C ALA A 116 -3.18 0.92 2.63
N PHE A 117 -2.24 0.15 3.15
CA PHE A 117 -2.51 -1.17 3.72
C PHE A 117 -3.56 -1.11 4.84
N ALA A 118 -3.44 -0.14 5.75
CA ALA A 118 -4.44 0.07 6.80
C ALA A 118 -5.81 0.46 6.25
N SER A 119 -5.87 1.30 5.20
CA SER A 119 -7.14 1.69 4.57
C SER A 119 -7.82 0.51 3.90
N LEU A 120 -7.08 -0.32 3.14
CA LEU A 120 -7.63 -1.52 2.48
C LEU A 120 -8.16 -2.54 3.50
N SER A 121 -7.48 -2.73 4.64
CA SER A 121 -7.91 -3.69 5.68
C SER A 121 -9.19 -3.28 6.42
N SER A 122 -9.68 -2.06 6.21
CA SER A 122 -10.97 -1.65 6.75
C SER A 122 -12.17 -2.25 6.01
N PHE A 123 -11.96 -2.73 4.78
CA PHE A 123 -12.99 -3.39 3.99
C PHE A 123 -13.03 -4.89 4.33
N ARG A 124 -14.22 -5.44 4.61
CA ARG A 124 -14.37 -6.78 5.19
C ARG A 124 -13.80 -7.86 4.26
N GLU A 125 -14.08 -7.74 2.98
CA GLU A 125 -13.75 -8.69 1.92
C GLU A 125 -12.23 -8.78 1.71
N ASN A 126 -11.49 -7.71 2.01
CA ASN A 126 -10.03 -7.67 1.88
C ASN A 126 -9.30 -8.34 3.06
N LYS A 127 -9.95 -8.49 4.22
CA LYS A 127 -9.25 -8.88 5.46
C LYS A 127 -8.59 -10.24 5.35
N VAL A 128 -9.29 -11.23 4.80
CA VAL A 128 -8.80 -12.61 4.72
C VAL A 128 -7.57 -12.69 3.81
N MET A 129 -7.63 -12.08 2.62
CA MET A 129 -6.50 -12.07 1.68
C MET A 129 -5.29 -11.32 2.24
N MET A 130 -5.51 -10.18 2.90
CA MET A 130 -4.42 -9.37 3.47
C MET A 130 -3.78 -10.03 4.69
N ALA A 131 -4.58 -10.63 5.57
CA ALA A 131 -4.08 -11.34 6.75
C ALA A 131 -3.37 -12.65 6.39
N SER A 132 -3.75 -13.29 5.28
CA SER A 132 -3.13 -14.52 4.80
C SER A 132 -1.92 -14.26 3.88
N TYR A 133 -1.64 -13.00 3.54
CA TYR A 133 -0.52 -12.67 2.67
C TYR A 133 0.81 -12.89 3.41
N PRO A 134 1.77 -13.64 2.82
CA PRO A 134 3.04 -13.95 3.47
C PRO A 134 3.77 -12.71 3.98
N GLY A 135 4.21 -12.74 5.24
CA GLY A 135 4.96 -11.64 5.87
C GLY A 135 4.14 -10.39 6.22
N ALA A 136 2.88 -10.27 5.79
CA ALA A 136 2.12 -9.02 5.97
C ALA A 136 1.95 -8.60 7.43
N LEU A 137 1.62 -9.56 8.27
CA LEU A 137 1.41 -9.33 9.70
C LEU A 137 2.73 -9.30 10.47
N ASP A 138 3.77 -10.02 10.03
CA ASP A 138 5.13 -9.88 10.58
C ASP A 138 5.62 -8.45 10.39
N ARG A 139 5.48 -7.88 9.18
CA ARG A 139 5.82 -6.48 8.90
C ARG A 139 5.05 -5.51 9.78
N LEU A 140 3.76 -5.74 9.98
CA LEU A 140 2.98 -4.88 10.84
C LEU A 140 3.43 -4.94 12.31
N VAL A 141 3.90 -6.09 12.79
CA VAL A 141 4.48 -6.25 14.13
C VAL A 141 5.83 -5.54 14.22
N ASP A 142 6.71 -5.70 13.22
CA ASP A 142 7.99 -5.01 13.15
C ASP A 142 7.81 -3.47 13.25
N LEU A 143 6.78 -2.95 12.56
CA LEU A 143 6.43 -1.52 12.57
C LEU A 143 5.88 -0.98 13.90
N LEU A 144 5.73 -1.82 14.94
CA LEU A 144 5.36 -1.37 16.28
C LEU A 144 6.55 -1.02 17.18
N HIS A 145 7.78 -1.25 16.73
CA HIS A 145 8.98 -0.95 17.51
C HIS A 145 9.13 0.55 17.79
N GLU A 146 9.70 0.91 18.95
CA GLU A 146 9.78 2.30 19.43
C GLU A 146 10.57 3.23 18.50
N ASP A 147 11.51 2.68 17.74
CA ASP A 147 12.35 3.42 16.77
C ASP A 147 11.61 3.77 15.47
N VAL A 148 10.40 3.27 15.26
CA VAL A 148 9.58 3.55 14.08
C VAL A 148 8.75 4.82 14.31
N GLY A 149 8.73 5.71 13.31
CA GLY A 149 7.98 6.97 13.38
C GLY A 149 6.50 6.78 13.76
N GLU A 150 6.00 7.65 14.64
CA GLU A 150 4.65 7.52 15.23
C GLU A 150 3.53 7.44 14.18
N GLY A 151 3.70 8.17 13.07
CA GLY A 151 2.75 8.14 11.96
C GLY A 151 2.62 6.75 11.32
N VAL A 152 3.73 6.02 11.17
CA VAL A 152 3.76 4.65 10.65
C VAL A 152 3.17 3.69 11.68
N GLN A 153 3.62 3.77 12.94
CA GLN A 153 3.10 2.95 14.04
C GLN A 153 1.57 3.05 14.17
N MET A 154 1.02 4.26 14.05
CA MET A 154 -0.43 4.48 14.11
C MET A 154 -1.17 3.67 13.03
N TYR A 155 -0.69 3.68 11.79
CA TYR A 155 -1.33 2.91 10.71
C TYR A 155 -1.11 1.41 10.89
N ALA A 156 0.07 0.99 11.36
CA ALA A 156 0.34 -0.41 11.67
C ALA A 156 -0.62 -0.95 12.74
N ARG A 157 -0.80 -0.23 13.86
CA ARG A 157 -1.78 -0.57 14.91
C ARG A 157 -3.20 -0.66 14.37
N LYS A 158 -3.61 0.27 13.50
CA LYS A 158 -4.94 0.26 12.85
C LYS A 158 -5.12 -0.96 11.95
N ALA A 159 -4.12 -1.31 11.16
CA ALA A 159 -4.18 -2.49 10.30
C ALA A 159 -4.23 -3.78 11.13
N LEU A 160 -3.37 -3.90 12.14
CA LEU A 160 -3.36 -5.05 13.05
C LEU A 160 -4.70 -5.24 13.75
N SER A 161 -5.31 -4.19 14.31
CA SER A 161 -6.59 -4.33 15.00
C SER A 161 -7.74 -4.74 14.08
N ARG A 162 -7.66 -4.40 12.78
CA ARG A 162 -8.66 -4.78 11.77
C ARG A 162 -8.50 -6.20 11.29
N LEU A 163 -7.25 -6.67 11.22
CA LEU A 163 -6.88 -8.00 10.74
C LEU A 163 -6.85 -9.03 11.86
N SER A 164 -6.62 -8.66 13.12
CA SER A 164 -6.50 -9.57 14.27
C SER A 164 -7.82 -10.13 14.84
N GLY A 165 -8.92 -10.04 14.06
CA GLY A 165 -10.19 -10.68 14.41
C GLY A 165 -10.06 -12.20 14.59
N ASN A 166 -11.04 -12.82 15.26
CA ASN A 166 -10.98 -14.21 15.79
C ASN A 166 -10.44 -15.28 14.83
N GLU A 167 -10.67 -15.18 13.51
CA GLU A 167 -10.18 -16.13 12.51
C GLU A 167 -8.66 -16.05 12.28
N VAL A 168 -8.08 -14.86 12.38
CA VAL A 168 -6.64 -14.62 12.21
C VAL A 168 -5.91 -14.98 13.49
N ARG A 169 -6.46 -14.65 14.66
CA ARG A 169 -5.87 -15.01 15.96
C ARG A 169 -5.59 -16.52 16.07
N LEU A 170 -6.49 -17.37 15.58
CA LEU A 170 -6.32 -18.83 15.58
C LEU A 170 -5.13 -19.28 14.72
N ARG A 171 -5.00 -18.75 13.50
CA ARG A 171 -3.87 -19.09 12.61
C ARG A 171 -2.53 -18.56 13.14
N TRP A 172 -2.51 -17.39 13.77
CA TRP A 172 -1.32 -16.78 14.36
C TRP A 172 -0.79 -17.57 15.56
N THR A 173 -1.68 -18.00 16.46
CA THR A 173 -1.27 -18.85 17.58
C THR A 173 -0.75 -20.21 17.11
N THR A 174 -1.33 -20.80 16.07
CA THR A 174 -0.89 -22.11 15.56
C THR A 174 0.48 -22.01 14.89
N LEU A 175 0.69 -21.06 13.96
CA LEU A 175 1.96 -20.85 13.27
C LEU A 175 3.11 -20.48 14.22
N TYR A 176 2.85 -19.59 15.19
CA TYR A 176 3.89 -19.16 16.13
C TYR A 176 4.26 -20.25 17.14
N THR A 177 3.29 -21.12 17.50
CA THR A 177 3.55 -22.29 18.36
C THR A 177 4.34 -23.36 17.60
N GLU A 178 3.99 -23.62 16.34
CA GLU A 178 4.72 -24.57 15.48
C GLU A 178 6.15 -24.10 15.19
N LEU A 179 6.36 -22.81 14.87
CA LEU A 179 7.69 -22.26 14.63
C LEU A 179 8.57 -22.28 15.89
N LYS A 180 8.02 -21.94 17.07
CA LYS A 180 8.75 -22.07 18.35
C LYS A 180 9.06 -23.53 18.70
N PHE A 181 8.13 -24.44 18.44
CA PHE A 181 8.32 -25.86 18.68
C PHE A 181 9.44 -26.43 17.80
N LEU A 182 9.43 -26.14 16.51
CA LEU A 182 10.47 -26.58 15.57
C LEU A 182 11.84 -25.96 15.90
N ALA A 183 11.89 -24.69 16.29
CA ALA A 183 13.13 -24.03 16.73
C ALA A 183 13.69 -24.56 18.06
N SER A 184 12.88 -25.25 18.87
CA SER A 184 13.32 -25.89 20.13
C SER A 184 13.82 -27.33 19.94
N MET A 185 13.60 -27.91 18.75
CA MET A 185 14.02 -29.26 18.39
C MET A 185 15.30 -29.30 17.53
N ALA A 186 15.81 -28.14 17.12
CA ALA A 186 17.06 -27.96 16.37
C ALA A 186 18.16 -27.42 17.30
#